data_AF-A0A2A5AX43-F1
#
_entry.id   AF-A0A2A5AX43-F1
#
_cell.length_a   1.000
_cell.length_b   1.000
_cell.length_c   1.000
_cell.angle_alpha   90.00
_cell.angle_beta   90.00
_cell.angle_gamma   90.00
#
_symmetry.space_group_name_H-M   'P 1'
#
loop_
_entity.id
_entity.type
_entity.pdbx_description
1 polymer ?
#
loop_
_entity_poly.entity_id
_entity_poly.type
_entity_poly.pdbx_seq_one_letter_code
_entity_poly.pdbx_strand_id
1 'polypeptide(L)'
;MYNANEETVKATKNNVMFLQDVEQHEYIIPEGIIFFRTSRCKINRLVLSKEVLDVKCDSCGLLEIILNEKVLSLDCSNNNLSGTLIVKHRMHKFHCNNNNIKNLVFKCTPAILSCNNNIIGNLTFNKTSPSIISCYGNELTRNKDIEISYTKPLNYTSIAYNMRTGRYPSKRKYMCISCNSFVSSDLIYTKTRKNVTGYTTKTRICIKCFRRMIF
;
A
#
# COMPACT_ATOMS: atom_id res chain seq x y z
N MET A 1 -34.75 2.69 -6.31
CA MET A 1 -33.68 3.29 -7.13
C MET A 1 -33.51 4.73 -6.65
N TYR A 2 -32.48 5.00 -5.84
CA TYR A 2 -32.16 6.38 -5.46
C TYR A 2 -31.26 6.95 -6.55
N ASN A 3 -31.78 7.91 -7.31
CA ASN A 3 -30.99 8.69 -8.26
C ASN A 3 -29.95 9.50 -7.48
N ALA A 4 -28.68 9.36 -7.83
CA ALA A 4 -27.66 10.31 -7.42
C ALA A 4 -28.08 11.68 -7.94
N ASN A 5 -28.29 12.65 -7.03
CA ASN A 5 -28.53 14.04 -7.42
C ASN A 5 -27.37 14.50 -8.32
N GLU A 6 -27.68 15.14 -9.45
CA GLU A 6 -26.73 15.58 -10.49
C GLU A 6 -25.56 16.45 -9.98
N GLU A 7 -25.64 16.97 -8.75
CA GLU A 7 -24.57 17.72 -8.07
C GLU A 7 -23.43 16.86 -7.49
N THR A 8 -23.57 15.53 -7.42
CA THR A 8 -22.61 14.62 -6.73
C THR A 8 -21.50 14.05 -7.62
N VAL A 9 -21.61 14.14 -8.95
CA VAL A 9 -20.57 13.69 -9.90
C VAL A 9 -19.80 14.90 -10.41
N LYS A 10 -18.76 15.30 -9.67
CA LYS A 10 -17.90 16.43 -10.05
C LYS A 10 -16.85 15.96 -11.03
N ALA A 11 -17.21 16.03 -12.31
CA ALA A 11 -16.37 15.89 -13.50
C ALA A 11 -15.96 14.47 -13.91
N THR A 12 -16.40 14.10 -15.12
CA THR A 12 -15.81 13.08 -15.99
C THR A 12 -15.00 13.79 -17.09
N LYS A 13 -13.87 14.40 -16.74
CA LYS A 13 -12.94 14.95 -17.75
C LYS A 13 -11.71 14.06 -17.79
N ASN A 14 -11.33 13.62 -18.99
CA ASN A 14 -10.13 12.79 -19.23
C ASN A 14 -10.12 11.46 -18.46
N ASN A 15 -11.25 10.73 -18.43
CA ASN A 15 -11.36 9.42 -17.79
C ASN A 15 -11.06 9.45 -16.26
N VAL A 16 -11.18 10.62 -15.64
CA VAL A 16 -11.12 10.79 -14.18
C VAL A 16 -12.54 11.02 -13.69
N MET A 17 -12.94 10.31 -12.63
CA MET A 17 -14.19 10.53 -11.92
C MET A 17 -13.88 10.91 -10.47
N PHE A 18 -14.50 11.99 -10.02
CA PHE A 18 -14.50 12.39 -8.61
C PHE A 18 -15.93 12.42 -8.06
N LEU A 19 -16.17 11.58 -7.06
CA LEU A 19 -17.42 11.58 -6.30
C LEU A 19 -17.25 12.33 -4.98
N GLN A 20 -18.27 13.10 -4.64
CA GLN A 20 -18.29 13.83 -3.39
C GLN A 20 -19.69 13.81 -2.80
N ASP A 21 -19.78 13.64 -1.47
CA ASP A 21 -21.05 13.70 -0.73
C ASP A 21 -22.06 12.65 -1.23
N VAL A 22 -21.57 11.46 -1.59
CA VAL A 22 -22.38 10.34 -2.08
C VAL A 22 -22.71 9.40 -0.95
N GLU A 23 -24.00 9.13 -0.72
CA GLU A 23 -24.48 8.06 0.14
C GLU A 23 -25.27 7.04 -0.68
N GLN A 24 -24.69 5.87 -0.88
CA GLN A 24 -25.29 4.78 -1.66
C GLN A 24 -24.93 3.44 -1.07
N HIS A 25 -25.83 2.46 -1.15
CA HIS A 25 -25.49 1.11 -0.70
C HIS A 25 -24.40 0.49 -1.60
N GLU A 26 -24.57 0.61 -2.91
CA GLU A 26 -23.67 0.07 -3.91
C GLU A 26 -23.36 1.13 -4.95
N TYR A 27 -22.10 1.24 -5.34
CA TYR A 27 -21.66 2.09 -6.44
C TYR A 27 -20.88 1.27 -7.47
N ILE A 28 -21.31 1.33 -8.73
CA ILE A 28 -20.60 0.72 -9.86
C ILE A 28 -19.92 1.84 -10.63
N ILE A 29 -18.59 1.77 -10.74
CA ILE A 29 -17.85 2.76 -11.53
C ILE A 29 -18.21 2.57 -13.01
N PRO A 30 -18.64 3.63 -13.73
CA PRO A 30 -18.95 3.52 -15.15
C PRO A 30 -17.75 3.07 -15.99
N GLU A 31 -18.04 2.52 -17.18
CA GLU A 31 -17.00 2.23 -18.17
C GLU A 31 -16.29 3.52 -18.63
N GLY A 32 -15.05 3.38 -19.10
CA GLY A 32 -14.23 4.50 -19.56
C GLY A 32 -13.57 5.32 -18.45
N ILE A 33 -13.86 5.04 -17.17
CA ILE A 33 -13.15 5.64 -16.04
C ILE A 33 -11.83 4.89 -15.81
N ILE A 34 -10.73 5.64 -15.77
CA ILE A 34 -9.37 5.14 -15.49
C ILE A 34 -8.93 5.50 -14.07
N PHE A 35 -9.29 6.70 -13.61
CA PHE A 35 -8.95 7.19 -12.28
C PHE A 35 -10.24 7.49 -11.50
N PHE A 36 -10.42 6.84 -10.36
CA PHE A 36 -11.58 7.05 -9.51
C PHE A 36 -11.16 7.58 -8.15
N ARG A 37 -11.82 8.64 -7.71
CA ARG A 37 -11.58 9.25 -6.41
C ARG A 37 -12.89 9.58 -5.75
N THR A 38 -12.97 9.37 -4.45
CA THR A 38 -14.12 9.79 -3.65
C THR A 38 -13.66 10.70 -2.52
N SER A 39 -14.60 11.46 -1.97
CA SER A 39 -14.43 12.15 -0.70
C SER A 39 -15.79 12.29 -0.02
N ARG A 40 -15.83 12.24 1.31
CA ARG A 40 -17.09 12.36 2.08
C ARG A 40 -18.19 11.46 1.50
N CYS A 41 -17.87 10.18 1.39
CA CYS A 41 -18.72 9.16 0.79
C CYS A 41 -19.22 8.23 1.89
N LYS A 42 -20.35 7.58 1.62
CA LYS A 42 -20.86 6.46 2.37
C LYS A 42 -21.34 5.40 1.38
N ILE A 43 -20.42 4.53 1.00
CA ILE A 43 -20.63 3.47 0.02
C ILE A 43 -20.35 2.14 0.72
N ASN A 44 -21.30 1.20 0.73
CA ASN A 44 -21.06 -0.10 1.37
C ASN A 44 -20.33 -1.07 0.43
N ARG A 45 -20.67 -1.04 -0.86
CA ARG A 45 -20.10 -1.94 -1.88
C ARG A 45 -19.65 -1.15 -3.09
N LEU A 46 -18.37 -1.29 -3.46
CA LEU A 46 -17.79 -0.64 -4.64
C LEU A 46 -17.39 -1.68 -5.68
N VAL A 47 -17.89 -1.55 -6.91
CA VAL A 47 -17.55 -2.42 -8.05
C VAL A 47 -16.75 -1.63 -9.07
N LEU A 48 -15.52 -2.07 -9.34
CA LEU A 48 -14.64 -1.41 -10.30
C LEU A 48 -14.89 -1.93 -11.72
N SER A 49 -15.11 -1.02 -12.68
CA SER A 49 -15.15 -1.37 -14.11
C SER A 49 -13.76 -1.82 -14.62
N LYS A 50 -13.74 -2.46 -15.78
CA LYS A 50 -12.55 -3.15 -16.35
C LYS A 50 -11.39 -2.22 -16.72
N GLU A 51 -11.63 -0.92 -16.87
CA GLU A 51 -10.61 0.08 -17.25
C GLU A 51 -9.93 0.77 -16.07
N VAL A 52 -10.51 0.66 -14.86
CA VAL A 52 -10.04 1.43 -13.70
C VAL A 52 -8.65 0.95 -13.27
N LEU A 53 -7.69 1.87 -13.22
CA LEU A 53 -6.28 1.59 -12.86
C LEU A 53 -5.89 2.14 -11.49
N ASP A 54 -6.47 3.26 -11.07
CA ASP A 54 -6.15 3.93 -9.80
C ASP A 54 -7.44 4.34 -9.08
N VAL A 55 -7.56 3.89 -7.83
CA VAL A 55 -8.75 4.05 -7.00
C VAL A 55 -8.34 4.66 -5.67
N LYS A 56 -8.97 5.77 -5.31
CA LYS A 56 -8.92 6.32 -3.95
C LYS A 56 -10.34 6.38 -3.40
N CYS A 57 -10.61 5.51 -2.44
CA CYS A 57 -11.90 5.34 -1.80
C CYS A 57 -11.75 5.19 -0.29
N ASP A 58 -10.81 5.94 0.29
CA ASP A 58 -10.60 5.94 1.72
C ASP A 58 -11.76 6.62 2.45
N SER A 59 -12.07 6.13 3.66
CA SER A 59 -13.07 6.74 4.53
C SER A 59 -14.50 6.79 3.95
N CYS A 60 -14.87 5.78 3.14
CA CYS A 60 -16.23 5.67 2.56
C CYS A 60 -17.18 4.74 3.34
N GLY A 61 -16.72 4.08 4.41
CA GLY A 61 -17.51 3.05 5.10
C GLY A 61 -17.71 1.75 4.30
N LEU A 62 -16.80 1.45 3.36
CA LEU A 62 -16.88 0.24 2.53
C LEU A 62 -16.87 -1.02 3.38
N LEU A 63 -17.81 -1.93 3.09
CA LEU A 63 -17.88 -3.29 3.61
C LEU A 63 -17.29 -4.29 2.59
N GLU A 64 -17.45 -4.00 1.30
CA GLU A 64 -16.99 -4.85 0.20
C GLU A 64 -16.41 -4.02 -0.94
N ILE A 65 -15.36 -4.54 -1.59
CA ILE A 65 -14.83 -4.01 -2.84
C ILE A 65 -14.60 -5.15 -3.83
N ILE A 66 -15.11 -5.00 -5.06
CA ILE A 66 -14.90 -5.93 -6.16
C ILE A 66 -13.89 -5.34 -7.13
N LEU A 67 -12.71 -5.95 -7.14
CA LEU A 67 -11.59 -5.49 -7.95
C LEU A 67 -11.66 -6.03 -9.38
N ASN A 68 -11.31 -5.20 -10.34
CA ASN A 68 -10.97 -5.65 -11.70
C ASN A 68 -9.51 -6.12 -11.77
N GLU A 69 -9.11 -6.78 -12.86
CA GLU A 69 -7.76 -7.37 -13.01
C GLU A 69 -6.65 -6.37 -13.38
N LYS A 70 -7.00 -5.13 -13.71
CA LYS A 70 -6.08 -4.08 -14.17
C LYS A 70 -5.69 -3.06 -13.11
N VAL A 71 -6.31 -3.08 -11.92
CA VAL A 71 -6.01 -2.09 -10.87
C VAL A 71 -4.53 -2.15 -10.48
N LEU A 72 -3.85 -1.01 -10.60
CA LEU A 72 -2.44 -0.85 -10.25
C LEU A 72 -2.24 -0.17 -8.91
N SER A 73 -3.19 0.67 -8.50
CA SER A 73 -3.13 1.46 -7.27
C SER A 73 -4.50 1.47 -6.61
N LEU A 74 -4.56 1.08 -5.35
CA LEU A 74 -5.78 1.11 -4.55
C LEU A 74 -5.49 1.67 -3.17
N ASP A 75 -6.21 2.73 -2.82
CA ASP A 75 -6.35 3.21 -1.46
C ASP A 75 -7.80 3.00 -1.01
N CYS A 76 -7.99 2.04 -0.11
CA CYS A 76 -9.26 1.74 0.56
C CYS A 76 -9.08 1.79 2.08
N SER A 77 -8.17 2.65 2.56
CA SER A 77 -7.92 2.82 3.99
C SER A 77 -9.11 3.41 4.74
N ASN A 78 -9.17 3.20 6.06
CA ASN A 78 -10.22 3.75 6.93
C ASN A 78 -11.65 3.34 6.50
N ASN A 79 -11.83 2.08 6.14
CA ASN A 79 -13.14 1.52 5.81
C ASN A 79 -13.48 0.39 6.80
N ASN A 80 -14.56 -0.34 6.53
CA ASN A 80 -15.04 -1.43 7.35
C ASN A 80 -14.88 -2.80 6.65
N LEU A 81 -13.92 -2.89 5.71
CA LEU A 81 -13.65 -4.12 4.97
C LEU A 81 -13.27 -5.22 5.96
N SER A 82 -13.86 -6.40 5.81
CA SER A 82 -13.67 -7.50 6.75
C SER A 82 -13.53 -8.86 6.07
N GLY A 83 -13.18 -9.88 6.84
CA GLY A 83 -13.05 -11.25 6.32
C GLY A 83 -11.77 -11.44 5.51
N THR A 84 -11.89 -12.03 4.32
CA THR A 84 -10.76 -12.40 3.47
C THR A 84 -10.72 -11.54 2.22
N LEU A 85 -9.61 -10.85 2.00
CA LEU A 85 -9.38 -10.09 0.78
C LEU A 85 -8.30 -10.75 -0.08
N ILE A 86 -8.66 -11.09 -1.32
CA ILE A 86 -7.78 -11.78 -2.27
C ILE A 86 -7.45 -10.85 -3.43
N VAL A 87 -6.19 -10.49 -3.57
CA VAL A 87 -5.68 -9.69 -4.70
C VAL A 87 -5.03 -10.64 -5.70
N LYS A 88 -5.75 -10.89 -6.80
CA LYS A 88 -5.37 -11.89 -7.82
C LYS A 88 -4.40 -11.36 -8.87
N HIS A 89 -4.37 -10.05 -9.10
CA HIS A 89 -3.61 -9.41 -10.18
C HIS A 89 -2.43 -8.60 -9.65
N ARG A 90 -1.58 -8.12 -10.56
CA ARG A 90 -0.39 -7.34 -10.22
C ARG A 90 -0.77 -5.90 -9.85
N MET A 91 -0.75 -5.62 -8.56
CA MET A 91 -0.90 -4.26 -8.04
C MET A 91 0.49 -3.66 -7.74
N HIS A 92 0.67 -2.36 -7.91
CA HIS A 92 1.91 -1.67 -7.54
C HIS A 92 1.83 -1.12 -6.11
N LYS A 93 0.70 -0.48 -5.77
CA LYS A 93 0.46 0.13 -4.45
C LYS A 93 -0.86 -0.35 -3.89
N PHE A 94 -0.85 -0.75 -2.64
CA PHE A 94 -2.07 -1.13 -1.96
C PHE A 94 -2.11 -0.65 -0.52
N HIS A 95 -3.06 0.22 -0.22
CA HIS A 95 -3.33 0.74 1.11
C HIS A 95 -4.71 0.27 1.57
N CYS A 96 -4.72 -0.54 2.62
CA CYS A 96 -5.91 -1.08 3.26
C CYS A 96 -5.84 -0.93 4.80
N ASN A 97 -5.03 0.00 5.28
CA ASN A 97 -4.89 0.26 6.72
C ASN A 97 -6.20 0.73 7.36
N ASN A 98 -6.35 0.47 8.66
CA ASN A 98 -7.54 0.83 9.45
C ASN A 98 -8.81 0.23 8.83
N ASN A 99 -8.85 -1.10 8.76
CA ASN A 99 -10.01 -1.91 8.36
C ASN A 99 -10.15 -3.07 9.35
N ASN A 100 -11.04 -4.03 9.08
CA ASN A 100 -11.28 -5.23 9.90
C ASN A 100 -10.90 -6.53 9.15
N ILE A 101 -9.91 -6.47 8.27
CA ILE A 101 -9.49 -7.60 7.43
C ILE A 101 -8.85 -8.68 8.30
N LYS A 102 -9.30 -9.93 8.16
CA LYS A 102 -8.77 -11.12 8.88
C LYS A 102 -7.72 -11.88 8.09
N ASN A 103 -7.91 -11.98 6.78
CA ASN A 103 -6.98 -12.67 5.90
C ASN A 103 -6.68 -11.80 4.68
N LEU A 104 -5.41 -11.67 4.34
CA LEU A 104 -4.96 -10.90 3.19
C LEU A 104 -4.06 -11.76 2.32
N VAL A 105 -4.51 -12.04 1.09
CA VAL A 105 -3.84 -12.99 0.19
C VAL A 105 -3.48 -12.32 -1.13
N PHE A 106 -2.20 -12.35 -1.47
CA PHE A 106 -1.68 -11.83 -2.73
C PHE A 106 -1.23 -12.96 -3.65
N LYS A 107 -1.86 -13.07 -4.83
CA LYS A 107 -1.33 -13.91 -5.93
C LYS A 107 -0.15 -13.24 -6.63
N CYS A 108 -0.16 -11.91 -6.68
CA CYS A 108 0.96 -11.09 -7.11
C CYS A 108 1.26 -10.04 -6.04
N THR A 109 2.51 -9.97 -5.64
CA THR A 109 2.95 -9.11 -4.55
C THR A 109 2.99 -7.64 -4.96
N PRO A 110 2.38 -6.72 -4.17
CA PRO A 110 2.52 -5.29 -4.41
C PRO A 110 3.93 -4.81 -4.08
N ALA A 111 4.39 -3.76 -4.76
CA ALA A 111 5.67 -3.13 -4.41
C ALA A 111 5.57 -2.40 -3.05
N ILE A 112 4.41 -1.82 -2.77
CA ILE A 112 4.10 -1.09 -1.54
C ILE A 112 2.81 -1.63 -0.95
N LEU A 113 2.88 -2.11 0.29
CA LEU A 113 1.74 -2.58 1.07
C LEU A 113 1.62 -1.80 2.39
N SER A 114 0.48 -1.15 2.60
CA SER A 114 0.09 -0.60 3.89
C SER A 114 -1.17 -1.33 4.37
N CYS A 115 -1.04 -2.16 5.40
CA CYS A 115 -2.10 -2.97 5.98
C CYS A 115 -2.17 -2.86 7.51
N ASN A 116 -1.61 -1.80 8.08
CA ASN A 116 -1.60 -1.60 9.53
C ASN A 116 -3.01 -1.42 10.11
N ASN A 117 -3.15 -1.73 11.40
CA ASN A 117 -4.39 -1.60 12.15
C ASN A 117 -5.55 -2.33 11.47
N ASN A 118 -5.39 -3.64 11.33
CA ASN A 118 -6.44 -4.56 10.95
C ASN A 118 -6.46 -5.68 12.00
N ILE A 119 -7.19 -6.77 11.74
CA ILE A 119 -7.19 -7.99 12.56
C ILE A 119 -6.59 -9.16 11.77
N ILE A 120 -5.57 -8.88 10.96
CA ILE A 120 -5.03 -9.87 10.03
C ILE A 120 -4.31 -10.97 10.83
N GLY A 121 -4.88 -12.16 10.84
CA GLY A 121 -4.25 -13.37 11.38
C GLY A 121 -3.38 -14.10 10.34
N ASN A 122 -3.70 -13.93 9.05
CA ASN A 122 -2.96 -14.54 7.95
C ASN A 122 -2.68 -13.54 6.81
N LEU A 123 -1.39 -13.33 6.52
CA LEU A 123 -0.91 -12.54 5.40
C LEU A 123 -0.05 -13.44 4.49
N THR A 124 -0.51 -13.73 3.28
CA THR A 124 0.16 -14.65 2.35
C THR A 124 0.55 -13.96 1.05
N PHE A 125 1.76 -14.27 0.55
CA PHE A 125 2.25 -13.87 -0.77
C PHE A 125 2.63 -15.12 -1.58
N ASN A 126 2.17 -15.21 -2.84
CA ASN A 126 2.46 -16.36 -3.70
C ASN A 126 3.87 -16.36 -4.32
N LYS A 127 4.60 -15.23 -4.31
CA LYS A 127 5.90 -15.10 -4.98
C LYS A 127 6.96 -14.53 -4.04
N THR A 128 7.01 -13.21 -3.94
CA THR A 128 8.01 -12.46 -3.18
C THR A 128 7.34 -11.58 -2.13
N SER A 129 8.08 -11.03 -1.19
CA SER A 129 7.54 -10.02 -0.25
C SER A 129 7.54 -8.62 -0.89
N PRO A 130 6.67 -7.69 -0.44
CA PRO A 130 6.68 -6.30 -0.90
C PRO A 130 8.02 -5.62 -0.63
N SER A 131 8.41 -4.68 -1.50
CA SER A 131 9.61 -3.85 -1.28
C SER A 131 9.45 -2.94 -0.05
N ILE A 132 8.23 -2.48 0.20
CA ILE A 132 7.84 -1.66 1.35
C ILE A 132 6.59 -2.28 1.95
N ILE A 133 6.64 -2.60 3.25
CA ILE A 133 5.52 -3.17 3.99
C ILE A 133 5.33 -2.46 5.34
N SER A 134 4.08 -2.11 5.64
CA SER A 134 3.66 -1.59 6.94
C SER A 134 2.38 -2.30 7.37
N CYS A 135 2.49 -3.23 8.32
CA CYS A 135 1.37 -4.05 8.79
C CYS A 135 1.35 -4.19 10.32
N TYR A 136 1.80 -3.14 11.03
CA TYR A 136 1.73 -3.10 12.51
C TYR A 136 0.27 -3.07 13.00
N GLY A 137 0.02 -3.48 14.24
CA GLY A 137 -1.34 -3.47 14.80
C GLY A 137 -2.26 -4.50 14.14
N ASN A 138 -1.75 -5.71 13.91
CA ASN A 138 -2.51 -6.86 13.39
C ASN A 138 -2.36 -8.05 14.34
N GLU A 139 -3.18 -9.08 14.15
CA GLU A 139 -3.17 -10.33 14.92
C GLU A 139 -2.28 -11.42 14.28
N LEU A 140 -1.23 -11.02 13.58
CA LEU A 140 -0.35 -11.95 12.86
C LEU A 140 0.28 -12.93 13.86
N THR A 141 -0.30 -14.12 13.96
CA THR A 141 0.27 -15.23 14.70
C THR A 141 1.62 -15.56 14.07
N ARG A 142 2.61 -15.97 14.89
CA ARG A 142 3.97 -16.34 14.43
C ARG A 142 3.91 -17.59 13.54
N ASN A 143 3.40 -17.45 12.32
CA ASN A 143 3.49 -18.46 11.29
C ASN A 143 4.87 -18.33 10.64
N LYS A 144 5.59 -19.44 10.53
CA LYS A 144 7.03 -19.52 10.25
C LYS A 144 7.47 -18.92 8.90
N ASP A 145 6.52 -18.51 8.05
CA ASP A 145 6.77 -18.07 6.68
C ASP A 145 6.60 -16.56 6.44
N ILE A 146 6.26 -15.76 7.46
CA ILE A 146 6.19 -14.30 7.34
C ILE A 146 7.45 -13.67 7.96
N GLU A 147 8.52 -13.55 7.17
CA GLU A 147 9.67 -12.72 7.52
C GLU A 147 9.23 -11.24 7.47
N ILE A 148 8.73 -10.71 8.60
CA ILE A 148 8.34 -9.30 8.73
C ILE A 148 9.61 -8.44 8.68
N SER A 149 9.91 -7.87 7.51
CA SER A 149 10.98 -6.90 7.32
C SER A 149 10.46 -5.49 7.65
N TYR A 150 10.82 -4.97 8.83
CA TYR A 150 10.61 -3.56 9.13
C TYR A 150 11.62 -2.73 8.34
N THR A 151 11.25 -2.26 7.17
CA THR A 151 11.95 -1.16 6.50
C THR A 151 11.49 0.15 7.13
N LYS A 152 12.34 0.80 7.94
CA LYS A 152 12.16 2.23 8.22
C LYS A 152 12.32 2.96 6.87
N PRO A 153 11.30 3.64 6.33
CA PRO A 153 11.52 4.52 5.21
C PRO A 153 12.43 5.65 5.69
N LEU A 154 13.55 5.88 4.99
CA LEU A 154 14.12 7.21 4.95
C LEU A 154 13.00 8.11 4.42
N ASN A 155 12.70 9.15 5.20
CA ASN A 155 11.55 10.00 5.05
C ASN A 155 11.53 10.64 3.63
N TYR A 156 10.68 10.12 2.74
CA TYR A 156 10.60 10.55 1.34
C TYR A 156 10.21 12.03 1.20
N THR A 157 9.53 12.62 2.20
CA THR A 157 9.25 14.06 2.24
C THR A 157 10.53 14.89 2.43
N SER A 158 11.53 14.37 3.15
CA SER A 158 12.85 15.01 3.28
C SER A 158 13.60 15.02 1.96
N ILE A 159 13.52 13.94 1.19
CA ILE A 159 14.20 13.81 -0.11
C ILE A 159 13.57 14.76 -1.13
N ALA A 160 12.23 14.79 -1.22
CA ALA A 160 11.51 15.71 -2.12
C ALA A 160 11.69 17.19 -1.73
N TYR A 161 11.73 17.52 -0.42
CA TYR A 161 12.00 18.86 0.09
C TYR A 161 13.45 19.31 -0.17
N ASN A 162 14.42 18.42 0.01
CA ASN A 162 15.84 18.71 -0.24
C ASN A 162 16.16 18.84 -1.73
N MET A 163 15.48 18.09 -2.60
CA MET A 163 15.54 18.28 -4.06
C MET A 163 14.97 19.64 -4.50
N ARG A 164 13.94 20.16 -3.80
CA ARG A 164 13.37 21.49 -4.07
C ARG A 164 14.19 22.65 -3.52
N THR A 165 14.97 22.45 -2.46
CA THR A 165 15.65 23.54 -1.72
C THR A 165 17.16 23.56 -1.91
N GLY A 166 17.74 22.64 -2.70
CA GLY A 166 19.19 22.57 -2.97
C GLY A 166 20.04 22.22 -1.74
N ARG A 167 19.41 21.91 -0.59
CA ARG A 167 20.10 21.50 0.62
C ARG A 167 20.28 19.99 0.63
N TYR A 168 21.38 19.52 0.04
CA TYR A 168 21.79 18.13 0.17
C TYR A 168 22.19 17.84 1.63
N PRO A 169 21.58 16.86 2.31
CA PRO A 169 22.10 16.40 3.60
C PRO A 169 23.53 15.87 3.39
N SER A 170 24.40 16.13 4.36
CA SER A 170 25.82 15.77 4.29
C SER A 170 26.00 14.31 3.84
N LYS A 171 26.88 14.10 2.85
CA LYS A 171 27.19 12.82 2.18
C LYS A 171 27.74 11.78 3.17
N ARG A 172 26.92 11.26 4.07
CA ARG A 172 27.31 10.16 4.96
C ARG A 172 27.38 8.88 4.13
N LYS A 173 28.58 8.31 4.06
CA LYS A 173 28.78 6.97 3.50
C LYS A 173 28.58 5.95 4.61
N TYR A 174 27.95 4.81 4.30
CA TYR A 174 27.94 3.67 5.23
C TYR A 174 28.46 2.41 4.55
N MET A 175 29.08 1.54 5.35
CA MET A 175 29.61 0.26 4.89
C MET A 175 28.46 -0.73 4.67
N CYS A 176 28.40 -1.31 3.47
CA CYS A 176 27.53 -2.43 3.14
C CYS A 176 28.11 -3.69 3.79
N ILE A 177 27.34 -4.38 4.62
CA ILE A 177 27.81 -5.60 5.29
C ILE A 177 28.04 -6.77 4.31
N SER A 178 27.36 -6.75 3.16
CA SER A 178 27.40 -7.87 2.21
C SER A 178 28.59 -7.80 1.25
N CYS A 179 29.17 -6.62 1.02
CA CYS A 179 30.30 -6.45 0.10
C CYS A 179 31.43 -5.57 0.66
N ASN A 180 31.35 -5.19 1.94
CA ASN A 180 32.26 -4.26 2.63
C ASN A 180 32.54 -2.94 1.91
N SER A 181 31.69 -2.55 0.95
CA SER A 181 31.88 -1.29 0.21
C SER A 181 31.17 -0.13 0.92
N PHE A 182 31.82 1.02 0.99
CA PHE A 182 31.20 2.26 1.45
C PHE A 182 30.32 2.85 0.33
N VAL A 183 29.05 3.07 0.65
CA VAL A 183 28.05 3.59 -0.30
C VAL A 183 27.32 4.79 0.30
N SER A 184 26.80 5.67 -0.57
CA SER A 184 26.03 6.85 -0.12
C SER A 184 24.80 6.43 0.70
N SER A 185 24.38 7.25 1.66
CA SER A 185 23.16 7.05 2.45
C SER A 185 21.94 6.71 1.59
N ASP A 186 21.88 7.29 0.40
CA ASP A 186 20.74 7.21 -0.51
C ASP A 186 20.73 5.90 -1.32
N LEU A 187 21.79 5.09 -1.20
CA LEU A 187 21.97 3.82 -1.89
C LEU A 187 22.03 2.62 -0.90
N ILE A 188 21.55 2.82 0.33
CA ILE A 188 21.62 1.84 1.41
C ILE A 188 20.24 1.47 1.94
N TYR A 189 20.01 0.17 2.02
CA TYR A 189 18.93 -0.44 2.75
C TYR A 189 19.38 -0.72 4.18
N THR A 190 18.58 -0.29 5.16
CA THR A 190 18.81 -0.65 6.57
C THR A 190 17.79 -1.68 7.02
N LYS A 191 18.23 -2.94 7.16
CA LYS A 191 17.46 -4.01 7.79
C LYS A 191 17.62 -3.90 9.30
N THR A 192 16.52 -3.74 10.03
CA THR A 192 16.54 -3.65 11.49
C THR A 192 15.98 -4.93 12.10
N ARG A 193 16.72 -5.55 13.04
CA ARG A 193 16.26 -6.70 13.83
C ARG A 193 16.23 -6.30 15.31
N LYS A 194 15.16 -6.63 16.01
CA LYS A 194 15.11 -6.53 17.48
C LYS A 194 15.39 -7.92 18.06
N ASN A 195 16.36 -8.00 18.97
CA ASN A 195 16.67 -9.23 19.70
C ASN A 195 15.80 -9.33 20.95
N VAL A 196 15.68 -10.55 21.50
CA VAL A 196 14.83 -10.89 22.67
C VAL A 196 15.16 -10.05 23.91
N THR A 197 16.39 -9.55 24.01
CA THR A 197 16.87 -8.67 25.10
C THR A 197 16.56 -7.18 24.91
N GLY A 198 15.81 -6.81 23.86
CA GLY A 198 15.48 -5.41 23.53
C GLY A 198 16.54 -4.67 22.69
N TYR A 199 17.72 -5.26 22.47
CA TYR A 199 18.73 -4.65 21.60
C TYR A 199 18.31 -4.66 20.14
N THR A 200 18.53 -3.53 19.46
CA THR A 200 18.20 -3.36 18.04
C THR A 200 19.48 -3.46 17.21
N THR A 201 19.61 -4.53 16.42
CA THR A 201 20.69 -4.68 15.45
C THR A 201 20.28 -4.06 14.11
N LYS A 202 21.11 -3.17 13.58
CA LYS A 202 20.90 -2.50 12.28
C LYS A 202 21.93 -3.02 11.29
N THR A 203 21.45 -3.66 10.24
CA THR A 203 22.26 -4.19 9.15
C THR A 203 22.10 -3.31 7.93
N ARG A 204 23.20 -2.86 7.33
CA ARG A 204 23.19 -1.98 6.16
C ARG A 204 23.64 -2.74 4.92
N ILE A 205 22.83 -2.74 3.86
CA ILE A 205 23.10 -3.45 2.61
C ILE A 205 22.96 -2.45 1.45
N CYS A 206 23.93 -2.42 0.52
CA CYS A 206 23.85 -1.54 -0.64
C CYS A 206 22.84 -2.08 -1.67
N ILE A 207 22.29 -1.19 -2.49
CA ILE A 207 21.32 -1.55 -3.54
C ILE A 207 21.82 -2.65 -4.49
N LYS A 208 23.12 -2.67 -4.81
CA LYS A 208 23.71 -3.68 -5.69
C LYS A 208 23.68 -5.07 -5.05
N CYS A 209 24.04 -5.17 -3.77
CA CYS A 209 24.00 -6.43 -3.03
C CYS A 209 22.56 -6.87 -2.77
N PHE A 210 21.69 -5.92 -2.43
CA PHE A 210 20.27 -6.21 -2.24
C PHE A 210 19.65 -6.83 -3.50
N ARG A 211 19.92 -6.27 -4.68
CA ARG A 211 19.47 -6.85 -5.95
C ARG A 211 19.99 -8.27 -6.17
N ARG A 212 21.26 -8.54 -5.89
CA ARG A 212 21.85 -9.90 -6.00
C ARG A 212 21.32 -10.92 -5.00
N MET A 213 20.62 -10.49 -3.96
CA MET A 213 19.97 -11.40 -3.03
C MET A 213 18.54 -11.75 -3.48
N ILE A 214 18.03 -11.10 -4.53
CA ILE A 214 16.65 -11.19 -5.02
C ILE A 214 16.58 -11.89 -6.39
N PHE A 215 17.71 -11.95 -7.11
CA PHE A 215 17.91 -12.67 -8.38
C PHE A 215 18.95 -13.76 -8.18
#